data_AF-A0A1G2QHS9-F1
#
_entry.id   AF-A0A1G2QHS9-F1
#
_cell.length_a   1.000
_cell.length_b   1.000
_cell.length_c   1.000
_cell.angle_alpha   90.00
_cell.angle_beta   90.00
_cell.angle_gamma   90.00
#
_symmetry.space_group_name_H-M   'P 1'
#
loop_
_entity.id
_entity.type
_entity.pdbx_description
1 polymer ?
#
loop_
_entity_poly.entity_id
_entity_poly.type
_entity_poly.pdbx_seq_one_letter_code
_entity_poly.pdbx_strand_id
1 'polypeptide(L)'
;MSDADLEQKRQAARQAMSAGRAKPKKTEPDQFFSVDSTEVGDASGPTNAGGELNEKRSEARHAMEGAERRRERELVQKKEREELLRQQQIEIVKKKREILAAQKGHPEIPITAPPPGQWDKYREQINEAKKEMTAIASAPPELAKGRTFSTDIFSNLGATGTSEAKLALQAKEQELSKSSRATAATRKKTRLSLAVWLLGLAFLAGSLVVAYGAYHVYSKRLAGVKAEMVVPLVFAEDQRVIAIDGLTPDEIMSALATAWRGVPSRESLIDIYFTTTTSTEDGRKITEVLPVIDFLAQANLGLPADFVHFLEPKFMTAVYDAPGQNQSHIFIFTTRSFEHTFDILLREGSLITHALFGKLAPPENTFAIRFQPFEDQIINNLDTRVIKNSAGEVIALYAFLDRKTLVFTESPEAFFKVQSAYERGKATATQ
;
A
#
# COMPACT_ATOMS: atom_id res chain seq x y z
N MET A 1 -22.86 -52.03 -1.79
CA MET A 1 -23.12 -51.96 -0.34
C MET A 1 -24.61 -52.04 -0.17
N SER A 2 -25.10 -53.02 0.58
CA SER A 2 -26.55 -53.17 0.79
C SER A 2 -27.04 -52.11 1.77
N ASP A 3 -28.32 -51.72 1.70
CA ASP A 3 -28.89 -50.78 2.67
C ASP A 3 -28.78 -51.30 4.12
N ALA A 4 -28.73 -52.62 4.31
CA ALA A 4 -28.47 -53.26 5.59
C ALA A 4 -27.08 -52.92 6.17
N ASP A 5 -26.03 -52.85 5.32
CA ASP A 5 -24.67 -52.49 5.76
C ASP A 5 -24.60 -51.03 6.25
N LEU A 6 -25.42 -50.16 5.64
CA LEU A 6 -25.45 -48.74 5.92
C LEU A 6 -26.19 -48.45 7.24
N GLU A 7 -27.23 -49.23 7.52
CA GLU A 7 -27.98 -49.15 8.78
C GLU A 7 -27.17 -49.71 9.96
N GLN A 8 -26.41 -50.79 9.75
CA GLN A 8 -25.53 -51.36 10.76
C GLN A 8 -24.39 -50.39 11.14
N LYS A 9 -23.80 -49.69 10.16
CA LYS A 9 -22.80 -48.64 10.41
C LYS A 9 -23.38 -47.44 11.17
N ARG A 10 -24.64 -47.05 10.90
CA ARG A 10 -25.31 -45.97 11.63
C ARG A 10 -25.61 -46.36 13.09
N GLN A 11 -25.97 -47.60 13.35
CA GLN A 11 -26.19 -48.09 14.72
C GLN A 11 -24.89 -48.15 15.51
N ALA A 12 -23.79 -48.62 14.89
CA ALA A 12 -22.47 -48.63 15.52
C ALA A 12 -21.98 -47.21 15.89
N ALA A 13 -22.19 -46.23 15.01
CA ALA A 13 -21.85 -44.83 15.27
C ALA A 13 -22.67 -44.23 16.44
N ARG A 14 -23.95 -44.59 16.57
CA ARG A 14 -24.79 -44.14 17.69
C ARG A 14 -24.37 -44.74 19.03
N GLN A 15 -23.96 -46.00 19.05
CA GLN A 15 -23.47 -46.63 20.28
C GLN A 15 -22.15 -46.00 20.76
N ALA A 16 -21.21 -45.74 19.84
CA ALA A 16 -19.95 -45.08 20.16
C ALA A 16 -20.13 -43.66 20.76
N MET A 17 -21.12 -42.91 20.27
CA MET A 17 -21.42 -41.56 20.76
C MET A 17 -22.10 -41.54 22.13
N SER A 18 -22.70 -42.66 22.56
CA SER A 18 -23.42 -42.74 23.85
C SER A 18 -22.51 -43.12 25.02
N ALA A 19 -21.35 -43.73 24.76
CA ALA A 19 -20.42 -44.21 25.79
C ALA A 19 -19.58 -43.08 26.45
N GLY A 20 -19.58 -41.86 25.90
CA GLY A 20 -18.71 -40.76 26.36
C GLY A 20 -19.26 -39.87 27.49
N ARG A 21 -20.38 -40.22 28.13
CA ARG A 21 -21.02 -39.37 29.17
C ARG A 21 -21.05 -40.04 30.55
N ALA A 22 -19.89 -40.43 31.07
CA ALA A 22 -19.74 -40.71 32.49
C ALA A 22 -19.46 -39.40 33.25
N LYS A 23 -20.37 -39.00 34.15
CA LYS A 23 -20.18 -37.85 35.04
C LYS A 23 -19.03 -38.13 36.03
N PRO A 24 -18.09 -37.21 36.24
CA PRO A 24 -17.05 -37.39 37.25
C PRO A 24 -17.67 -37.43 38.66
N LYS A 25 -17.24 -38.44 39.43
CA LYS A 25 -17.65 -38.73 40.80
C LYS A 25 -17.06 -37.65 41.71
N LYS A 26 -17.91 -36.98 42.51
CA LYS A 26 -17.50 -36.05 43.57
C LYS A 26 -16.62 -36.79 44.58
N THR A 27 -15.38 -36.34 44.75
CA THR A 27 -14.51 -36.68 45.88
C THR A 27 -14.73 -35.68 47.00
N GLU A 28 -14.96 -36.20 48.21
CA GLU A 28 -15.05 -35.44 49.46
C GLU A 28 -13.66 -34.97 49.94
N PRO A 29 -13.58 -33.92 50.79
CA PRO A 29 -12.33 -33.32 51.22
C PRO A 29 -11.84 -33.95 52.52
N ASP A 30 -10.61 -34.50 52.53
CA ASP A 30 -9.91 -34.87 53.75
C ASP A 30 -8.71 -33.96 54.03
N GLN A 31 -8.79 -33.32 55.19
CA GLN A 31 -7.79 -33.29 56.26
C GLN A 31 -6.41 -32.66 55.99
N PHE A 32 -6.29 -31.42 56.48
CA PHE A 32 -5.21 -30.87 57.30
C PHE A 32 -3.90 -31.67 57.39
N PHE A 33 -2.85 -31.11 56.78
CA PHE A 33 -1.48 -31.23 57.28
C PHE A 33 -0.94 -29.82 57.54
N SER A 34 -0.81 -29.47 58.81
CA SER A 34 0.01 -28.35 59.29
C SER A 34 1.47 -28.78 59.27
N VAL A 35 2.30 -28.12 58.45
CA VAL A 35 3.75 -28.23 58.54
C VAL A 35 4.33 -26.89 58.97
N ASP A 36 5.26 -27.07 59.89
CA ASP A 36 5.94 -26.15 60.78
C ASP A 36 6.70 -25.04 60.05
N SER A 37 6.72 -23.88 60.70
CA SER A 37 7.44 -22.68 60.30
C SER A 37 8.79 -22.64 61.02
N THR A 38 9.88 -22.82 60.28
CA THR A 38 11.21 -22.39 60.74
C THR A 38 11.95 -21.70 59.61
N GLU A 39 12.25 -20.43 59.89
CA GLU A 39 13.41 -19.63 59.50
C GLU A 39 14.04 -19.87 58.12
N VAL A 40 14.17 -18.80 57.33
CA VAL A 40 15.45 -18.29 56.84
C VAL A 40 15.20 -17.02 55.99
N GLY A 41 15.91 -15.95 56.35
CA GLY A 41 16.60 -15.11 55.37
C GLY A 41 15.86 -13.89 54.84
N ASP A 42 16.11 -12.75 55.49
CA ASP A 42 16.08 -11.43 54.86
C ASP A 42 16.97 -11.42 53.60
N ALA A 43 16.34 -11.37 52.43
CA ALA A 43 16.98 -11.01 51.17
C ALA A 43 16.02 -10.10 50.38
N SER A 44 16.16 -8.81 50.64
CA SER A 44 15.49 -7.73 49.92
C SER A 44 15.92 -7.69 48.46
N GLY A 45 15.09 -8.26 47.59
CA GLY A 45 14.96 -7.87 46.19
C GLY A 45 13.47 -7.76 45.89
N PRO A 46 12.96 -6.67 45.27
CA PRO A 46 11.56 -6.58 44.89
C PRO A 46 11.30 -7.58 43.77
N THR A 47 11.02 -8.82 44.15
CA THR A 47 10.62 -9.86 43.21
C THR A 47 9.23 -9.49 42.71
N ASN A 48 9.13 -9.27 41.40
CA ASN A 48 7.90 -8.98 40.67
C ASN A 48 6.92 -10.19 40.65
N ALA A 49 7.07 -11.11 41.60
CA ALA A 49 6.30 -12.35 41.74
C ALA A 49 4.81 -12.07 42.01
N GLY A 50 4.49 -10.93 42.63
CA GLY A 50 3.11 -10.48 42.79
C GLY A 50 2.44 -10.09 41.46
N GLY A 51 3.22 -9.56 40.50
CA GLY A 51 2.74 -9.19 39.17
C GLY A 51 2.39 -10.40 38.33
N GLU A 52 3.31 -11.36 38.23
CA GLU A 52 3.10 -12.60 37.47
C GLU A 52 1.94 -13.44 38.02
N LEU A 53 1.76 -13.47 39.35
CA LEU A 53 0.64 -14.19 39.96
C LEU A 53 -0.70 -13.53 39.63
N ASN A 54 -0.75 -12.20 39.58
CA ASN A 54 -1.96 -11.47 39.22
C ASN A 54 -2.29 -11.59 37.73
N GLU A 55 -1.27 -11.63 36.86
CA GLU A 55 -1.41 -11.86 35.42
C GLU A 55 -1.93 -13.27 35.13
N LYS A 56 -1.37 -14.30 35.78
CA LYS A 56 -1.88 -15.67 35.65
C LYS A 56 -3.32 -15.82 36.18
N ARG A 57 -3.68 -15.06 37.23
CA ARG A 57 -5.06 -15.04 37.76
C ARG A 57 -6.04 -14.31 36.84
N SER A 58 -5.62 -13.23 36.16
CA SER A 58 -6.47 -12.57 35.17
C SER A 58 -6.64 -13.45 33.94
N GLU A 59 -5.58 -14.08 33.45
CA GLU A 59 -5.61 -15.01 32.32
C GLU A 59 -6.53 -16.21 32.59
N ALA A 60 -6.42 -16.82 33.78
CA ALA A 60 -7.32 -17.90 34.19
C ALA A 60 -8.79 -17.45 34.28
N ARG A 61 -9.06 -16.22 34.75
CA ARG A 61 -10.42 -15.63 34.73
C ARG A 61 -10.93 -15.42 33.30
N HIS A 62 -10.06 -14.96 32.39
CA HIS A 62 -10.38 -14.80 30.98
C HIS A 62 -10.67 -16.14 30.28
N ALA A 63 -9.95 -17.21 30.64
CA ALA A 63 -10.13 -18.55 30.11
C ALA A 63 -11.42 -19.24 30.60
N MET A 64 -11.83 -18.99 31.84
CA MET A 64 -13.07 -19.51 32.42
C MET A 64 -14.33 -18.74 31.99
N GLU A 65 -14.17 -17.69 31.21
CA GLU A 65 -15.28 -16.88 30.73
C GLU A 65 -16.15 -17.67 29.73
N GLY A 66 -17.47 -17.57 29.90
CA GLY A 66 -18.43 -18.16 28.96
C GLY A 66 -18.21 -17.65 27.52
N ALA A 67 -18.52 -18.50 26.55
CA ALA A 67 -18.26 -18.23 25.12
C ALA A 67 -18.89 -16.91 24.62
N GLU A 68 -20.03 -16.49 25.19
CA GLU A 68 -20.70 -15.24 24.82
C GLU A 68 -19.92 -14.00 25.25
N ARG A 69 -19.45 -13.95 26.51
CA ARG A 69 -18.67 -12.81 26.98
C ARG A 69 -17.28 -12.73 26.33
N ARG A 70 -16.71 -13.88 25.92
CA ARG A 70 -15.51 -13.91 25.06
C ARG A 70 -15.74 -13.16 23.75
N ARG A 71 -16.84 -13.46 23.05
CA ARG A 71 -17.20 -12.76 21.80
C ARG A 71 -17.44 -11.26 22.01
N GLU A 72 -18.09 -10.88 23.10
CA GLU A 72 -18.33 -9.47 23.41
C GLU A 72 -17.03 -8.70 23.65
N ARG A 73 -16.08 -9.27 24.39
CA ARG A 73 -14.75 -8.67 24.57
C ARG A 73 -13.94 -8.62 23.29
N GLU A 74 -13.97 -9.67 22.47
CA GLU A 74 -13.29 -9.66 21.17
C GLU A 74 -13.85 -8.56 20.26
N LEU A 75 -15.17 -8.31 20.30
CA LEU A 75 -15.79 -7.21 19.57
C LEU A 75 -15.38 -5.84 20.12
N VAL A 76 -15.30 -5.67 21.44
CA VAL A 76 -14.84 -4.42 22.07
C VAL A 76 -13.37 -4.16 21.75
N GLN A 77 -12.50 -5.16 21.93
CA GLN A 77 -11.07 -5.04 21.60
C GLN A 77 -10.85 -4.76 20.12
N LYS A 78 -11.65 -5.37 19.24
CA LYS A 78 -11.59 -5.08 17.80
C LYS A 78 -11.96 -3.63 17.50
N LYS A 79 -13.03 -3.10 18.12
CA LYS A 79 -13.42 -1.69 17.97
C LYS A 79 -12.35 -0.74 18.50
N GLU A 80 -11.79 -1.00 19.68
CA GLU A 80 -10.70 -0.20 20.25
C GLU A 80 -9.46 -0.19 19.36
N ARG A 81 -9.09 -1.35 18.79
CA ARG A 81 -7.97 -1.46 17.84
C ARG A 81 -8.24 -0.68 16.55
N GLU A 82 -9.47 -0.75 16.03
CA GLU A 82 -9.89 0.04 14.85
C GLU A 82 -9.85 1.55 15.12
N GLU A 83 -10.29 2.00 16.31
CA GLU A 83 -10.21 3.41 16.71
C GLU A 83 -8.77 3.91 16.86
N LEU A 84 -7.88 3.10 17.44
CA LEU A 84 -6.47 3.44 17.59
C LEU A 84 -5.75 3.57 16.24
N LEU A 85 -6.02 2.66 15.30
CA LEU A 85 -5.51 2.75 13.93
C LEU A 85 -6.03 4.01 13.21
N ARG A 86 -7.29 4.37 13.42
CA ARG A 86 -7.88 5.60 12.86
C ARG A 86 -7.20 6.85 13.42
N GLN A 87 -6.89 6.89 14.72
CA GLN A 87 -6.15 8.00 15.33
C GLN A 87 -4.72 8.13 14.77
N GLN A 88 -4.01 7.01 14.59
CA GLN A 88 -2.67 7.01 13.98
C GLN A 88 -2.70 7.55 12.54
N GLN A 89 -3.70 7.16 11.73
CA GLN A 89 -3.86 7.68 10.38
C GLN A 89 -4.11 9.20 10.35
N ILE A 90 -4.94 9.72 11.27
CA ILE A 90 -5.19 11.16 11.39
C ILE A 90 -3.88 11.90 11.73
N GLU A 91 -3.05 11.35 12.62
CA GLU A 91 -1.77 11.95 12.99
C GLU A 91 -0.77 11.96 11.82
N ILE A 92 -0.70 10.88 11.04
CA ILE A 92 0.15 10.80 9.83
C ILE A 92 -0.27 11.85 8.80
N VAL A 93 -1.57 11.99 8.55
CA VAL A 93 -2.10 13.00 7.62
C VAL A 93 -1.79 14.42 8.11
N LYS A 94 -1.90 14.65 9.43
CA LYS A 94 -1.55 15.94 10.03
C LYS A 94 -0.06 16.27 9.84
N LYS A 95 0.86 15.34 10.15
CA LYS A 95 2.31 15.50 9.93
C LYS A 95 2.64 15.74 8.45
N LYS A 96 1.99 15.01 7.53
CA LYS A 96 2.20 15.20 6.09
C LYS A 96 1.75 16.59 5.62
N ARG A 97 0.64 17.12 6.15
CA ARG A 97 0.19 18.49 5.88
C ARG A 97 1.15 19.53 6.44
N GLU A 98 1.69 19.32 7.63
CA GLU A 98 2.69 20.22 8.24
C GLU A 98 3.97 20.28 7.40
N ILE A 99 4.47 19.14 6.89
CA ILE A 99 5.63 19.08 5.99
C ILE A 99 5.35 19.81 4.66
N LEU A 100 4.17 19.60 4.06
CA LEU A 100 3.79 20.28 2.81
C LEU A 100 3.60 21.78 3.01
N ALA A 101 3.09 22.21 4.17
CA ALA A 101 2.96 23.62 4.51
C ALA A 101 4.33 24.28 4.72
N ALA A 102 5.28 23.57 5.31
CA ALA A 102 6.66 24.03 5.46
C ALA A 102 7.39 24.15 4.11
N GLN A 103 7.13 23.25 3.15
CA GLN A 103 7.74 23.30 1.82
C GLN A 103 7.23 24.45 0.94
N LYS A 104 5.96 24.88 1.10
CA LYS A 104 5.38 25.98 0.32
C LYS A 104 5.90 27.38 0.67
N GLY A 105 6.77 27.50 1.68
CA GLY A 105 7.37 28.78 2.09
C GLY A 105 8.69 29.14 1.38
N HIS A 106 9.27 28.25 0.58
CA HIS A 106 10.48 28.56 -0.17
C HIS A 106 10.14 29.00 -1.61
N PRO A 107 10.55 30.21 -2.04
CA PRO A 107 10.32 30.65 -3.40
C PRO A 107 11.02 29.68 -4.35
N GLU A 108 10.27 29.11 -5.29
CA GLU A 108 10.81 28.29 -6.36
C GLU A 108 11.81 29.14 -7.16
N ILE A 109 13.10 28.84 -7.01
CA ILE A 109 14.14 29.41 -7.86
C ILE A 109 14.02 28.71 -9.21
N PRO A 110 13.66 29.41 -10.30
CA PRO A 110 13.58 28.79 -11.62
C PRO A 110 14.97 28.31 -12.02
N ILE A 111 15.14 26.99 -12.13
CA ILE A 111 16.40 26.39 -12.59
C ILE A 111 16.42 26.47 -14.12
N THR A 112 16.84 27.62 -14.66
CA THR A 112 17.16 27.73 -16.08
C THR A 112 18.48 27.02 -16.33
N ALA A 113 18.46 25.96 -17.14
CA ALA A 113 19.67 25.25 -17.54
C ALA A 113 20.66 26.22 -18.22
N PRO A 114 21.94 26.25 -17.82
CA PRO A 114 22.91 27.16 -18.42
C PRO A 114 23.15 26.78 -19.90
N PRO A 115 23.40 27.77 -20.77
CA PRO A 115 23.64 27.53 -22.17
C PRO A 115 24.88 26.64 -22.40
N PRO A 116 24.86 25.78 -23.43
CA PRO A 116 25.96 24.86 -23.72
C PRO A 116 27.27 25.63 -23.99
N GLY A 117 28.31 25.32 -23.22
CA GLY A 117 29.62 25.97 -23.27
C GLY A 117 30.06 26.69 -21.99
N GLN A 118 29.20 26.78 -20.96
CA GLN A 118 29.53 27.39 -19.66
C GLN A 118 29.61 26.40 -18.49
N TRP A 119 29.58 25.10 -18.77
CA TRP A 119 29.52 24.05 -17.74
C TRP A 119 30.71 24.05 -16.78
N ASP A 120 31.90 24.42 -17.25
CA ASP A 120 33.09 24.43 -16.40
C ASP A 120 33.08 25.58 -15.39
N LYS A 121 32.64 26.78 -15.82
CA LYS A 121 32.43 27.92 -14.91
C LYS A 121 31.31 27.66 -13.91
N TYR A 122 30.26 26.95 -14.33
CA TYR A 122 29.17 26.56 -13.45
C TYR A 122 29.61 25.52 -12.40
N ARG A 123 30.48 24.57 -12.79
CA ARG A 123 31.09 23.61 -11.85
C ARG A 123 32.00 24.28 -10.83
N GLU A 124 32.79 25.28 -11.24
CA GLU A 124 33.59 26.08 -10.31
C GLU A 124 32.72 26.84 -9.32
N GLN A 125 31.66 27.51 -9.79
CA GLN A 125 30.70 28.20 -8.92
C GLN A 125 29.98 27.26 -7.94
N ILE A 126 29.60 26.06 -8.37
CA ILE A 126 29.02 25.04 -7.47
C ILE A 126 30.03 24.61 -6.40
N ASN A 127 31.30 24.45 -6.76
CA ASN A 127 32.33 24.05 -5.82
C ASN A 127 32.68 25.16 -4.83
N GLU A 128 32.68 26.43 -5.27
CA GLU A 128 32.81 27.59 -4.37
C GLU A 128 31.60 27.71 -3.44
N ALA A 129 30.37 27.60 -3.97
CA ALA A 129 29.15 27.62 -3.15
C ALA A 129 29.13 26.46 -2.14
N LYS A 130 29.61 25.27 -2.51
CA LYS A 130 29.76 24.14 -1.57
C LYS A 130 30.76 24.45 -0.47
N LYS A 131 31.88 25.12 -0.77
CA LYS A 131 32.87 25.56 0.23
C LYS A 131 32.30 26.62 1.17
N GLU A 132 31.52 27.56 0.65
CA GLU A 132 30.84 28.56 1.49
C GLU A 132 29.76 27.91 2.36
N MET A 133 29.01 26.95 1.84
CA MET A 133 28.00 26.22 2.62
C MET A 133 28.62 25.37 3.73
N THR A 134 29.76 24.70 3.49
CA THR A 134 30.47 23.99 4.57
C THR A 134 31.08 24.96 5.57
N ALA A 135 31.52 26.15 5.16
CA ALA A 135 31.96 27.20 6.08
C ALA A 135 30.80 27.70 6.97
N ILE A 136 29.61 27.95 6.41
CA ILE A 136 28.41 28.35 7.15
C ILE A 136 27.94 27.23 8.10
N ALA A 137 27.99 25.97 7.68
CA ALA A 137 27.62 24.83 8.53
C ALA A 137 28.58 24.59 9.71
N SER A 138 29.83 25.06 9.59
CA SER A 138 30.84 24.95 10.64
C SER A 138 30.88 26.13 11.62
N ALA A 139 30.16 27.22 11.33
CA ALA A 139 30.03 28.36 12.23
C ALA A 139 29.01 28.06 13.34
N PRO A 140 29.33 28.30 14.63
CA PRO A 140 28.37 28.13 15.71
C PRO A 140 27.16 29.06 15.50
N PRO A 141 25.91 28.58 15.68
CA PRO A 141 24.72 29.33 15.33
C PRO A 141 24.54 30.54 16.26
N GLU A 142 24.80 31.74 15.73
CA GLU A 142 24.40 32.99 16.37
C GLU A 142 22.88 33.13 16.16
N LEU A 143 22.11 32.80 17.20
CA LEU A 143 20.64 32.76 17.17
C LEU A 143 20.07 34.16 16.86
N ALA A 144 19.70 34.37 15.60
CA ALA A 144 18.89 35.50 15.19
C ALA A 144 17.53 35.43 15.91
N LYS A 145 17.29 36.43 16.77
CA LYS A 145 16.10 36.61 17.58
C LYS A 145 14.84 36.60 16.69
N GLY A 146 14.04 35.53 16.82
CA GLY A 146 12.88 35.29 15.96
C GLY A 146 11.86 36.43 16.00
N ARG A 147 11.49 36.93 14.82
CA ARG A 147 10.32 37.79 14.61
C ARG A 147 9.05 36.93 14.74
N THR A 148 8.21 37.26 15.71
CA THR A 148 6.91 36.60 15.92
C THR A 148 5.78 37.38 15.26
N PHE A 149 4.72 36.68 14.87
CA PHE A 149 3.49 37.23 14.26
C PHE A 149 2.82 38.34 15.10
N SER A 150 3.14 38.42 16.41
CA SER A 150 2.72 39.51 17.29
C SER A 150 3.32 40.86 16.87
N THR A 151 4.56 40.90 16.37
CA THR A 151 5.23 42.15 16.00
C THR A 151 4.63 42.82 14.77
N ASP A 152 4.06 42.05 13.83
CA ASP A 152 3.45 42.58 12.60
C ASP A 152 1.99 43.04 12.79
N ILE A 153 1.31 42.58 13.84
CA ILE A 153 -0.04 43.08 14.16
C ILE A 153 0.05 44.44 14.86
N PHE A 154 1.08 44.68 15.67
CA PHE A 154 1.26 45.96 16.35
C PHE A 154 1.78 47.10 15.45
N SER A 155 2.44 46.79 14.32
CA SER A 155 2.94 47.84 13.41
C SER A 155 1.83 48.51 12.57
N ASN A 156 0.68 47.86 12.40
CA ASN A 156 -0.48 48.43 11.67
C ASN A 156 -1.53 49.09 12.57
N LEU A 157 -1.48 48.89 13.89
CA LEU A 157 -2.37 49.56 14.85
C LEU A 157 -1.87 50.95 15.28
N GLY A 158 -0.61 51.29 15.00
CA GLY A 158 -0.03 52.60 15.32
C GLY A 158 -0.19 53.69 14.24
N ALA A 159 -0.55 53.31 13.00
CA ALA A 159 -0.48 54.21 11.84
C ALA A 159 -1.82 54.84 11.42
N THR A 160 -2.95 54.45 12.02
CA THR A 160 -4.23 55.13 11.82
C THR A 160 -4.83 55.48 13.17
N GLY A 161 -4.65 56.74 13.58
CA GLY A 161 -5.35 57.34 14.71
C GLY A 161 -6.85 57.50 14.42
N THR A 162 -7.55 56.39 14.22
CA THR A 162 -9.00 56.36 14.09
C THR A 162 -9.59 56.22 15.49
N SER A 163 -9.76 57.38 16.12
CA SER A 163 -10.50 57.60 17.36
C SER A 163 -11.79 56.77 17.43
N GLU A 164 -11.99 56.06 18.54
CA GLU A 164 -13.18 55.27 18.89
C GLU A 164 -14.50 56.05 18.72
N ALA A 165 -14.44 57.39 18.76
CA ALA A 165 -15.56 58.28 18.50
C ALA A 165 -16.13 58.16 17.06
N LYS A 166 -15.30 57.81 16.07
CA LYS A 166 -15.73 57.70 14.65
C LYS A 166 -16.46 56.39 14.36
N LEU A 167 -16.10 55.30 15.05
CA LEU A 167 -16.80 54.02 14.98
C LEU A 167 -18.17 54.08 15.67
N ALA A 168 -18.28 54.79 16.80
CA ALA A 168 -19.57 55.02 17.47
C ALA A 168 -20.52 55.91 16.64
N LEU A 169 -19.99 56.92 15.94
CA LEU A 169 -20.79 57.77 15.04
C LEU A 169 -21.25 57.02 13.79
N GLN A 170 -20.39 56.18 13.20
CA GLN A 170 -20.73 55.41 11.99
C GLN A 170 -21.75 54.29 12.28
N ALA A 171 -21.72 53.68 13.48
CA ALA A 171 -22.75 52.74 13.91
C ALA A 171 -24.10 53.43 14.17
N LYS A 172 -24.09 54.63 14.75
CA LYS A 172 -25.31 55.42 15.02
C LYS A 172 -25.96 55.96 13.73
N GLU A 173 -25.16 56.26 12.71
CA GLU A 173 -25.65 56.72 11.40
C GLU A 173 -26.24 55.57 10.56
N GLN A 174 -25.78 54.33 10.76
CA GLN A 174 -26.40 53.13 10.22
C GLN A 174 -27.71 52.74 10.92
N GLU A 175 -27.90 53.06 12.19
CA GLU A 175 -29.20 52.88 12.88
C GLU A 175 -30.22 53.95 12.49
N LEU A 176 -29.80 55.22 12.38
CA LEU A 176 -30.68 56.33 12.00
C LEU A 176 -31.15 56.27 10.53
N SER A 177 -30.35 55.67 9.64
CA SER A 177 -30.76 55.42 8.24
C SER A 177 -31.72 54.24 8.08
N LYS A 178 -31.83 53.35 9.07
CA LYS A 178 -32.82 52.25 9.08
C LYS A 178 -34.17 52.64 9.70
N SER A 179 -34.23 53.70 10.52
CA SER A 179 -35.46 54.12 11.21
C SER A 179 -36.33 55.15 10.47
N SER A 180 -35.88 55.71 9.33
CA SER A 180 -36.60 56.83 8.65
C SER A 180 -37.29 56.45 7.33
N ARG A 181 -37.52 55.16 7.07
CA ARG A 181 -38.31 54.69 5.90
C ARG A 181 -39.42 53.72 6.32
N ALA A 182 -40.11 54.05 7.40
CA ALA A 182 -41.27 53.32 7.87
C ALA A 182 -42.47 54.26 8.02
N THR A 183 -42.94 54.87 6.93
CA THR A 183 -44.35 55.27 6.81
C THR A 183 -44.69 55.58 5.35
N ALA A 184 -45.89 55.14 4.95
CA ALA A 184 -46.63 55.45 3.72
C ALA A 184 -46.24 54.67 2.44
N ALA A 185 -46.90 53.53 2.21
CA ALA A 185 -47.64 53.29 0.97
C ALA A 185 -48.45 51.97 1.01
N THR A 186 -49.77 52.15 0.95
CA THR A 186 -50.72 51.36 0.14
C THR A 186 -50.92 49.86 0.43
N ARG A 187 -51.83 49.68 1.38
CA ARG A 187 -52.80 48.59 1.57
C ARG A 187 -53.56 48.21 0.27
N LYS A 188 -52.92 47.55 -0.71
CA LYS A 188 -53.53 46.77 -1.82
C LYS A 188 -52.45 46.06 -2.67
N LYS A 189 -51.65 45.16 -2.07
CA LYS A 189 -50.68 44.33 -2.84
C LYS A 189 -50.35 42.96 -2.21
N THR A 190 -51.17 42.48 -1.29
CA THR A 190 -50.91 41.25 -0.49
C THR A 190 -51.08 39.94 -1.27
N ARG A 191 -51.91 39.90 -2.32
CA ARG A 191 -52.05 38.69 -3.16
C ARG A 191 -50.91 38.55 -4.17
N LEU A 192 -50.39 39.67 -4.71
CA LEU A 192 -49.25 39.65 -5.62
C LEU A 192 -47.94 39.30 -4.88
N SER A 193 -47.76 39.79 -3.65
CA SER A 193 -46.61 39.41 -2.83
C SER A 193 -46.63 37.92 -2.44
N LEU A 194 -47.82 37.36 -2.17
CA LEU A 194 -47.96 35.92 -1.89
C LEU A 194 -47.64 35.07 -3.12
N ALA A 195 -48.11 35.47 -4.31
CA ALA A 195 -47.80 34.78 -5.56
C ALA A 195 -46.30 34.81 -5.88
N VAL A 196 -45.63 35.95 -5.67
CA VAL A 196 -44.17 36.08 -5.83
C VAL A 196 -43.43 35.19 -4.82
N TRP A 197 -43.92 35.08 -3.58
CA TRP A 197 -43.32 34.22 -2.56
C TRP A 197 -43.46 32.72 -2.88
N LEU A 198 -44.64 32.30 -3.33
CA LEU A 198 -44.89 30.92 -3.78
C LEU A 198 -44.05 30.55 -5.01
N LEU A 199 -43.88 31.48 -5.96
CA LEU A 199 -43.02 31.28 -7.12
C LEU A 199 -41.56 31.13 -6.69
N GLY A 200 -41.08 31.97 -5.76
CA GLY A 200 -39.74 31.84 -5.19
C GLY A 200 -39.51 30.50 -4.49
N LEU A 201 -40.50 30.03 -3.72
CA LEU A 201 -40.44 28.72 -3.05
C LEU A 201 -40.43 27.55 -4.06
N ALA A 202 -41.22 27.65 -5.13
CA ALA A 202 -41.23 26.66 -6.20
C ALA A 202 -39.88 26.59 -6.94
N PHE A 203 -39.24 27.74 -7.20
CA PHE A 203 -37.88 27.78 -7.76
C PHE A 203 -36.84 27.18 -6.81
N LEU A 204 -36.94 27.45 -5.51
CA LEU A 204 -36.04 26.88 -4.51
C LEU A 204 -36.19 25.34 -4.43
N ALA A 205 -37.43 24.85 -4.39
CA ALA A 205 -37.74 23.42 -4.40
C ALA A 205 -37.28 22.74 -5.70
N GLY A 206 -37.53 23.37 -6.85
CA GLY A 206 -37.07 22.89 -8.15
C GLY A 206 -35.53 22.83 -8.23
N SER A 207 -34.85 23.85 -7.72
CA SER A 207 -33.38 23.88 -7.65
C SER A 207 -32.82 22.75 -6.78
N LEU A 208 -33.44 22.47 -5.64
CA LEU A 208 -33.06 21.35 -4.77
C LEU A 208 -33.24 19.99 -5.45
N VAL A 209 -34.33 19.78 -6.20
CA VAL A 209 -34.55 18.53 -6.96
C VAL A 209 -33.51 18.37 -8.06
N VAL A 210 -33.19 19.44 -8.80
CA VAL A 210 -32.14 19.42 -9.83
C VAL A 210 -30.77 19.18 -9.21
N ALA A 211 -30.44 19.83 -8.09
CA ALA A 211 -29.19 19.63 -7.38
C ALA A 211 -29.06 18.19 -6.84
N TYR A 212 -30.14 17.63 -6.29
CA TYR A 212 -30.18 16.24 -5.83
C TYR A 212 -30.05 15.25 -6.99
N GLY A 213 -30.74 15.48 -8.10
CA GLY A 213 -30.63 14.67 -9.31
C GLY A 213 -29.23 14.73 -9.91
N ALA A 214 -28.64 15.92 -10.01
CA ALA A 214 -27.27 16.12 -10.47
C ALA A 214 -26.28 15.44 -9.52
N TYR A 215 -26.45 15.59 -8.19
CA TYR A 215 -25.62 14.91 -7.19
C TYR A 215 -25.72 13.39 -7.32
N HIS A 216 -26.90 12.83 -7.56
CA HIS A 216 -27.10 11.39 -7.67
C HIS A 216 -26.55 10.82 -8.99
N VAL A 217 -26.59 11.59 -10.09
CA VAL A 217 -25.92 11.21 -11.35
C VAL A 217 -24.41 11.34 -11.22
N TYR A 218 -23.93 12.40 -10.57
CA TYR A 218 -22.51 12.66 -10.37
C TYR A 218 -21.88 11.66 -9.39
N SER A 219 -22.57 11.30 -8.31
CA SER A 219 -22.09 10.29 -7.34
C SER A 219 -22.07 8.88 -7.91
N LYS A 220 -22.98 8.54 -8.84
CA LYS A 220 -22.90 7.28 -9.61
C LYS A 220 -21.74 7.25 -10.60
N ARG A 221 -21.32 8.40 -11.12
CA ARG A 221 -20.11 8.52 -11.97
C ARG A 221 -18.82 8.57 -11.16
N LEU A 222 -18.89 9.07 -9.92
CA LEU A 222 -17.78 9.17 -8.97
C LEU A 222 -17.69 8.00 -7.98
N ALA A 223 -18.53 6.97 -8.10
CA ALA A 223 -18.26 5.68 -7.50
C ALA A 223 -17.05 5.09 -8.23
N GLY A 224 -15.88 5.67 -7.94
CA GLY A 224 -14.60 5.33 -8.52
C GLY A 224 -14.42 3.84 -8.38
N VAL A 225 -14.01 3.22 -9.47
CA VAL A 225 -13.55 1.84 -9.50
C VAL A 225 -12.62 1.68 -8.31
N LYS A 226 -13.08 0.95 -7.29
CA LYS A 226 -12.28 0.67 -6.10
C LYS A 226 -11.21 -0.29 -6.59
N ALA A 227 -10.11 0.25 -7.11
CA ALA A 227 -8.99 -0.52 -7.58
C ALA A 227 -8.55 -1.41 -6.42
N GLU A 228 -8.62 -2.71 -6.64
CA GLU A 228 -8.07 -3.66 -5.70
C GLU A 228 -6.57 -3.37 -5.57
N MET A 229 -6.12 -3.07 -4.36
CA MET A 229 -4.73 -2.76 -4.12
C MET A 229 -3.93 -4.04 -4.34
N VAL A 230 -3.12 -4.08 -5.40
CA VAL A 230 -2.21 -5.20 -5.66
C VAL A 230 -1.15 -5.20 -4.58
N VAL A 231 -1.15 -6.24 -3.76
CA VAL A 231 -0.03 -6.50 -2.86
C VAL A 231 1.06 -7.19 -3.70
N PRO A 232 2.20 -6.53 -3.95
CA PRO A 232 3.24 -7.12 -4.80
C PRO A 232 3.85 -8.34 -4.11
N LEU A 233 4.30 -9.32 -4.90
CA LEU A 233 4.93 -10.56 -4.37
C LEU A 233 6.22 -10.26 -3.60
N VAL A 234 6.91 -9.22 -4.03
CA VAL A 234 8.15 -8.72 -3.46
C VAL A 234 8.01 -7.21 -3.28
N PHE A 235 8.58 -6.65 -2.21
CA PHE A 235 8.53 -5.20 -1.99
C PHE A 235 9.14 -4.46 -3.19
N ALA A 236 8.36 -3.58 -3.81
CA ALA A 236 8.78 -2.68 -4.87
C ALA A 236 8.68 -1.23 -4.40
N GLU A 237 9.64 -0.40 -4.79
CA GLU A 237 9.66 1.02 -4.44
C GLU A 237 8.62 1.84 -5.21
N ASP A 238 8.25 1.39 -6.40
CA ASP A 238 7.25 2.01 -7.27
C ASP A 238 6.41 0.95 -7.99
N GLN A 239 5.20 1.33 -8.42
CA GLN A 239 4.31 0.46 -9.18
C GLN A 239 3.78 1.16 -10.43
N ARG A 240 3.76 0.44 -11.55
CA ARG A 240 3.24 0.91 -12.84
C ARG A 240 2.15 0.00 -13.35
N VAL A 241 1.11 0.62 -13.88
CA VAL A 241 -0.06 -0.07 -14.42
C VAL A 241 -0.02 -0.07 -15.93
N ILE A 242 -0.21 -1.24 -16.54
CA ILE A 242 -0.44 -1.35 -17.97
C ILE A 242 -1.86 -1.88 -18.21
N ALA A 243 -2.71 -1.03 -18.77
CA ALA A 243 -4.02 -1.45 -19.24
C ALA A 243 -3.87 -2.20 -20.57
N ILE A 244 -4.34 -3.44 -20.61
CA ILE A 244 -4.18 -4.35 -21.76
C ILE A 244 -5.40 -4.41 -22.67
N ASP A 245 -6.49 -3.74 -22.31
CA ASP A 245 -7.75 -3.81 -23.04
C ASP A 245 -7.60 -3.34 -24.49
N GLY A 246 -7.82 -4.27 -25.43
CA GLY A 246 -7.75 -3.99 -26.87
C GLY A 246 -6.34 -3.93 -27.45
N LEU A 247 -5.30 -4.25 -26.66
CA LEU A 247 -3.93 -4.35 -27.16
C LEU A 247 -3.69 -5.71 -27.84
N THR A 248 -2.97 -5.68 -28.95
CA THR A 248 -2.42 -6.87 -29.60
C THR A 248 -1.23 -7.43 -28.79
N PRO A 249 -0.85 -8.71 -28.99
CA PRO A 249 0.29 -9.30 -28.28
C PRO A 249 1.60 -8.49 -28.42
N ASP A 250 1.86 -7.95 -29.61
CA ASP A 250 3.06 -7.14 -29.87
C ASP A 250 2.98 -5.74 -29.22
N GLU A 251 1.79 -5.15 -29.13
CA GLU A 251 1.56 -3.90 -28.39
C GLU A 251 1.72 -4.09 -26.89
N ILE A 252 1.29 -5.22 -26.33
CA ILE A 252 1.51 -5.56 -24.91
C ILE A 252 3.00 -5.62 -24.62
N MET A 253 3.78 -6.33 -25.44
CA MET A 253 5.23 -6.43 -25.25
C MET A 253 5.93 -5.09 -25.47
N SER A 254 5.45 -4.27 -26.40
CA SER A 254 5.98 -2.92 -26.64
C SER A 254 5.66 -1.97 -25.48
N ALA A 255 4.46 -2.06 -24.91
CA ALA A 255 4.08 -1.30 -23.72
C ALA A 255 4.92 -1.70 -22.51
N LEU A 256 5.17 -3.00 -22.32
CA LEU A 256 6.05 -3.51 -21.29
C LEU A 256 7.50 -2.99 -21.46
N ALA A 257 8.06 -3.09 -22.66
CA ALA A 257 9.39 -2.55 -22.96
C ALA A 257 9.48 -1.02 -22.74
N THR A 258 8.41 -0.29 -23.03
CA THR A 258 8.34 1.17 -22.81
C THR A 258 8.25 1.50 -21.32
N ALA A 259 7.45 0.76 -20.56
CA ALA A 259 7.34 0.90 -19.12
C ALA A 259 8.69 0.69 -18.42
N TRP A 260 9.53 -0.18 -18.96
CA TRP A 260 10.89 -0.44 -18.49
C TRP A 260 11.86 0.70 -18.78
N ARG A 261 11.92 1.22 -20.00
CA ARG A 261 12.83 2.33 -20.36
C ARG A 261 12.58 3.63 -19.57
N GLY A 262 11.35 3.85 -19.11
CA GLY A 262 10.99 5.05 -18.37
C GLY A 262 11.37 5.04 -16.88
N VAL A 263 12.12 4.04 -16.42
CA VAL A 263 12.53 3.92 -15.00
C VAL A 263 13.73 4.84 -14.75
N PRO A 264 13.64 5.79 -13.80
CA PRO A 264 14.80 6.60 -13.43
C PRO A 264 15.84 5.72 -12.70
N SER A 265 17.10 5.78 -13.14
CA SER A 265 18.21 5.03 -12.53
C SER A 265 18.43 5.46 -11.07
N ARG A 266 17.90 4.65 -10.14
CA ARG A 266 17.87 4.92 -8.69
C ARG A 266 18.00 3.65 -7.84
N GLU A 267 18.57 2.55 -8.35
CA GLU A 267 18.60 1.25 -7.64
C GLU A 267 17.20 0.79 -7.17
N SER A 268 16.16 1.17 -7.89
CA SER A 268 14.77 0.89 -7.53
C SER A 268 14.26 -0.33 -8.28
N LEU A 269 13.52 -1.19 -7.57
CA LEU A 269 12.70 -2.23 -8.14
C LEU A 269 11.31 -1.64 -8.42
N ILE A 270 10.93 -1.62 -9.70
CA ILE A 270 9.60 -1.14 -10.11
C ILE A 270 8.75 -2.32 -10.50
N ASP A 271 7.63 -2.49 -9.80
CA ASP A 271 6.60 -3.48 -10.11
C ASP A 271 5.75 -3.00 -11.28
N ILE A 272 5.50 -3.88 -12.24
CA ILE A 272 4.61 -3.65 -13.36
C ILE A 272 3.54 -4.73 -13.31
N TYR A 273 2.31 -4.27 -13.15
CA TYR A 273 1.13 -5.12 -13.16
C TYR A 273 0.17 -4.71 -14.26
N PHE A 274 -0.58 -5.70 -14.72
CA PHE A 274 -1.48 -5.57 -15.86
C PHE A 274 -2.92 -5.53 -15.37
N THR A 275 -3.75 -4.73 -16.02
CA THR A 275 -5.17 -4.62 -15.68
C THR A 275 -6.04 -4.75 -16.91
N THR A 276 -7.19 -5.39 -16.74
CA THR A 276 -8.26 -5.45 -17.74
C THR A 276 -9.52 -4.81 -17.18
N THR A 277 -10.36 -4.28 -18.07
CA THR A 277 -11.60 -3.62 -17.73
C THR A 277 -12.78 -4.46 -18.22
N THR A 278 -13.51 -5.06 -17.30
CA THR A 278 -14.75 -5.79 -17.60
C THR A 278 -15.95 -4.87 -17.42
N SER A 279 -16.92 -4.94 -18.34
CA SER A 279 -18.20 -4.23 -18.18
C SER A 279 -19.20 -5.15 -17.50
N THR A 280 -19.69 -4.73 -16.34
CA THR A 280 -20.83 -5.36 -15.67
C THR A 280 -22.13 -5.17 -16.46
N GLU A 281 -23.15 -5.99 -16.16
CA GLU A 281 -24.50 -5.89 -16.74
C GLU A 281 -25.13 -4.50 -16.56
N ASP A 282 -24.78 -3.80 -15.47
CA ASP A 282 -25.22 -2.42 -15.18
C ASP A 282 -24.47 -1.34 -16.01
N GLY A 283 -23.57 -1.74 -16.92
CA GLY A 283 -22.73 -0.85 -17.70
C GLY A 283 -21.59 -0.20 -16.90
N ARG A 284 -21.32 -0.65 -15.67
CA ARG A 284 -20.17 -0.19 -14.89
C ARG A 284 -18.93 -0.94 -15.33
N LYS A 285 -17.85 -0.18 -15.57
CA LYS A 285 -16.52 -0.71 -15.82
C LYS A 285 -15.84 -1.05 -14.50
N ILE A 286 -15.41 -2.30 -14.33
CA ILE A 286 -14.58 -2.74 -13.21
C ILE A 286 -13.19 -3.02 -13.79
N THR A 287 -12.18 -2.42 -13.19
CA THR A 287 -10.78 -2.70 -13.52
C THR A 287 -10.27 -3.75 -12.55
N GLU A 288 -9.85 -4.88 -13.10
CA GLU A 288 -9.33 -6.03 -12.35
C GLU A 288 -7.87 -6.28 -12.74
N VAL A 289 -7.12 -6.82 -11.79
CA VAL A 289 -5.72 -7.18 -11.99
C VAL A 289 -5.69 -8.47 -12.79
N LEU A 290 -4.91 -8.46 -13.86
CA LEU A 290 -4.85 -9.60 -14.77
C LEU A 290 -4.09 -10.75 -14.12
N PRO A 291 -4.67 -11.96 -14.02
CA PRO A 291 -3.96 -13.17 -13.60
C PRO A 291 -2.84 -13.57 -14.58
N VAL A 292 -1.87 -14.35 -14.10
CA VAL A 292 -0.73 -14.78 -14.93
C VAL A 292 -1.18 -15.53 -16.18
N ILE A 293 -2.16 -16.42 -16.07
CA ILE A 293 -2.62 -17.25 -17.20
C ILE A 293 -3.19 -16.37 -18.32
N ASP A 294 -3.98 -15.37 -17.93
CA ASP A 294 -4.59 -14.44 -18.88
C ASP A 294 -3.54 -13.50 -19.50
N PHE A 295 -2.57 -13.05 -18.71
CA PHE A 295 -1.41 -12.30 -19.22
C PHE A 295 -0.64 -13.10 -20.26
N LEU A 296 -0.23 -14.32 -19.93
CA LEU A 296 0.57 -15.18 -20.82
C LEU A 296 -0.19 -15.48 -22.13
N ALA A 297 -1.49 -15.73 -22.04
CA ALA A 297 -2.35 -15.97 -23.20
C ALA A 297 -2.48 -14.73 -24.09
N GLN A 298 -2.74 -13.55 -23.50
CA GLN A 298 -2.89 -12.30 -24.27
C GLN A 298 -1.58 -11.80 -24.86
N ALA A 299 -0.46 -11.94 -24.14
CA ALA A 299 0.86 -11.62 -24.65
C ALA A 299 1.37 -12.66 -25.67
N ASN A 300 0.65 -13.77 -25.86
CA ASN A 300 1.00 -14.88 -26.73
C ASN A 300 2.46 -15.35 -26.50
N LEU A 301 2.83 -15.44 -25.22
CA LEU A 301 4.12 -15.97 -24.80
C LEU A 301 4.00 -17.47 -24.94
N GLY A 302 4.61 -18.05 -25.98
CA GLY A 302 4.52 -19.48 -26.34
C GLY A 302 5.18 -20.41 -25.31
N LEU A 303 4.71 -20.36 -24.08
CA LEU A 303 5.17 -21.16 -22.96
C LEU A 303 4.57 -22.57 -23.01
N PRO A 304 5.31 -23.59 -22.52
CA PRO A 304 4.81 -24.95 -22.46
C PRO A 304 3.53 -25.03 -21.62
N ALA A 305 2.50 -25.72 -22.12
CA ALA A 305 1.21 -25.83 -21.44
C ALA A 305 1.36 -26.45 -20.04
N ASP A 306 2.26 -27.42 -19.89
CA ASP A 306 2.57 -28.06 -18.62
C ASP A 306 3.16 -27.05 -17.62
N PHE A 307 4.01 -26.14 -18.06
CA PHE A 307 4.56 -25.09 -17.18
C PHE A 307 3.45 -24.17 -16.69
N VAL A 308 2.64 -23.64 -17.61
CA VAL A 308 1.52 -22.73 -17.31
C VAL A 308 0.51 -23.39 -16.37
N HIS A 309 0.26 -24.69 -16.55
CA HIS A 309 -0.65 -25.45 -15.70
C HIS A 309 -0.25 -25.34 -14.23
N PHE A 310 1.03 -25.41 -13.88
CA PHE A 310 1.48 -25.38 -12.48
C PHE A 310 1.63 -23.98 -11.86
N LEU A 311 1.42 -22.91 -12.64
CA LEU A 311 1.48 -21.55 -12.11
C LEU A 311 0.23 -21.20 -11.29
N GLU A 312 0.44 -20.47 -10.19
CA GLU A 312 -0.63 -19.83 -9.45
C GLU A 312 -1.00 -18.48 -10.11
N PRO A 313 -2.23 -17.97 -9.92
CA PRO A 313 -2.69 -16.73 -10.59
C PRO A 313 -1.82 -15.50 -10.32
N LYS A 314 -1.14 -15.46 -9.18
CA LYS A 314 -0.33 -14.33 -8.73
C LYS A 314 1.05 -14.36 -9.37
N PHE A 315 1.41 -13.26 -10.01
CA PHE A 315 2.75 -13.06 -10.56
C PHE A 315 3.13 -11.59 -10.46
N MET A 316 4.39 -11.30 -10.68
CA MET A 316 4.94 -9.95 -10.71
C MET A 316 5.90 -9.84 -11.89
N THR A 317 5.78 -8.77 -12.66
CA THR A 317 6.83 -8.38 -13.60
C THR A 317 7.51 -7.15 -13.05
N ALA A 318 8.82 -7.09 -13.13
CA ALA A 318 9.55 -5.97 -12.58
C ALA A 318 10.74 -5.61 -13.44
N VAL A 319 11.24 -4.42 -13.19
CA VAL A 319 12.47 -3.93 -13.78
C VAL A 319 13.36 -3.40 -12.67
N TYR A 320 14.63 -3.72 -12.81
CA TYR A 320 15.67 -3.22 -11.94
C TYR A 320 16.70 -2.45 -12.76
N ASP A 321 16.97 -1.22 -12.35
CA ASP A 321 17.99 -0.36 -12.93
C ASP A 321 19.17 -0.28 -11.96
N ALA A 322 20.20 -1.06 -12.27
CA ALA A 322 21.45 -1.07 -11.53
C ALA A 322 22.36 0.08 -12.04
N PRO A 323 22.97 0.88 -11.15
CA PRO A 323 23.83 1.99 -11.55
C PRO A 323 24.97 1.54 -12.46
N GLY A 324 25.04 2.12 -13.66
CA GLY A 324 26.09 1.84 -14.62
C GLY A 324 25.94 0.50 -15.36
N GLN A 325 24.80 -0.19 -15.21
CA GLN A 325 24.48 -1.41 -15.95
C GLN A 325 23.18 -1.22 -16.75
N ASN A 326 22.91 -2.16 -17.65
CA ASN A 326 21.67 -2.19 -18.39
C ASN A 326 20.50 -2.57 -17.47
N GLN A 327 19.33 -1.99 -17.76
CA GLN A 327 18.09 -2.37 -17.09
C GLN A 327 17.86 -3.86 -17.28
N SER A 328 17.52 -4.52 -16.18
CA SER A 328 17.30 -5.96 -16.13
C SER A 328 15.83 -6.24 -15.92
N HIS A 329 15.26 -7.05 -16.80
CA HIS A 329 13.88 -7.48 -16.70
C HIS A 329 13.75 -8.63 -15.72
N ILE A 330 12.64 -8.68 -15.00
CA ILE A 330 12.38 -9.66 -13.95
C ILE A 330 10.96 -10.21 -14.12
N PHE A 331 10.83 -11.53 -14.07
CA PHE A 331 9.54 -12.21 -13.94
C PHE A 331 9.55 -13.05 -12.67
N ILE A 332 8.54 -12.86 -11.82
CA ILE A 332 8.36 -13.62 -10.58
C ILE A 332 7.04 -14.36 -10.67
N PHE A 333 7.11 -15.68 -10.62
CA PHE A 333 5.97 -16.57 -10.66
C PHE A 333 5.77 -17.25 -9.32
N THR A 334 4.51 -17.59 -9.01
CA THR A 334 4.19 -18.52 -7.94
C THR A 334 3.79 -19.87 -8.54
N THR A 335 4.24 -20.97 -7.93
CA THR A 335 3.91 -22.35 -8.36
C THR A 335 3.18 -23.12 -7.27
N ARG A 336 2.26 -23.99 -7.70
CA ARG A 336 1.56 -24.95 -6.83
C ARG A 336 2.29 -26.28 -6.65
N SER A 337 3.29 -26.59 -7.49
CA SER A 337 4.11 -27.81 -7.36
C SER A 337 5.55 -27.53 -7.76
N PHE A 338 6.42 -27.48 -6.75
CA PHE A 338 7.85 -27.30 -6.93
C PHE A 338 8.46 -28.38 -7.83
N GLU A 339 8.16 -29.65 -7.54
CA GLU A 339 8.78 -30.81 -8.19
C GLU A 339 8.47 -30.85 -9.68
N HIS A 340 7.20 -30.60 -10.05
CA HIS A 340 6.79 -30.56 -11.45
C HIS A 340 7.32 -29.33 -12.18
N THR A 341 7.25 -28.14 -11.57
CA THR A 341 7.80 -26.93 -12.20
C THR A 341 9.31 -27.06 -12.41
N PHE A 342 10.05 -27.58 -11.43
CA PHE A 342 11.49 -27.79 -11.54
C PHE A 342 11.84 -28.79 -12.64
N ASP A 343 11.16 -29.95 -12.72
CA ASP A 343 11.37 -30.94 -13.78
C ASP A 343 11.13 -30.37 -15.19
N ILE A 344 10.12 -29.51 -15.35
CA ILE A 344 9.87 -28.80 -16.62
C ILE A 344 11.01 -27.82 -16.92
N LEU A 345 11.48 -27.04 -15.94
CA LEU A 345 12.59 -26.10 -16.13
C LEU A 345 13.91 -26.79 -16.45
N LEU A 346 14.15 -28.00 -15.95
CA LEU A 346 15.31 -28.79 -16.30
C LEU A 346 15.32 -29.18 -17.79
N ARG A 347 14.15 -29.50 -18.35
CA ARG A 347 14.00 -29.94 -19.76
C ARG A 347 13.84 -28.77 -20.74
N GLU A 348 13.10 -27.74 -20.35
CA GLU A 348 12.61 -26.69 -21.25
C GLU A 348 12.98 -25.27 -20.79
N GLY A 349 13.90 -25.14 -19.83
CA GLY A 349 14.31 -23.85 -19.28
C GLY A 349 14.70 -22.82 -20.34
N SER A 350 15.45 -23.21 -21.39
CA SER A 350 15.89 -22.28 -22.45
C SER A 350 14.72 -21.80 -23.31
N LEU A 351 13.72 -22.66 -23.56
CA LEU A 351 12.50 -22.30 -24.29
C LEU A 351 11.67 -21.29 -23.49
N ILE A 352 11.47 -21.56 -22.19
CA ILE A 352 10.73 -20.68 -21.28
C ILE A 352 11.42 -19.32 -21.17
N THR A 353 12.74 -19.32 -20.96
CA THR A 353 13.53 -18.10 -20.83
C THR A 353 13.53 -17.30 -22.13
N HIS A 354 13.62 -17.96 -23.29
CA HIS A 354 13.48 -17.30 -24.59
C HIS A 354 12.08 -16.73 -24.82
N ALA A 355 11.01 -17.41 -24.39
CA ALA A 355 9.66 -16.86 -24.48
C ALA A 355 9.51 -15.58 -23.64
N LEU A 356 10.09 -15.56 -22.43
CA LEU A 356 10.01 -14.41 -21.52
C LEU A 356 10.87 -13.23 -21.98
N PHE A 357 12.12 -13.46 -22.36
CA PHE A 357 13.07 -12.38 -22.65
C PHE A 357 13.37 -12.19 -24.14
N GLY A 358 12.97 -13.09 -25.03
CA GLY A 358 13.43 -13.09 -26.42
C GLY A 358 13.11 -11.80 -27.20
N LYS A 359 11.97 -11.15 -26.91
CA LYS A 359 11.57 -9.86 -27.51
C LYS A 359 12.12 -8.63 -26.75
N LEU A 360 12.77 -8.83 -25.61
CA LEU A 360 13.09 -7.81 -24.62
C LEU A 360 14.60 -7.66 -24.42
N ALA A 361 15.30 -8.79 -24.50
CA ALA A 361 16.74 -8.86 -24.47
C ALA A 361 17.33 -8.19 -25.73
N PRO A 362 18.56 -7.65 -25.62
CA PRO A 362 19.31 -7.16 -26.77
C PRO A 362 19.44 -8.25 -27.87
N PRO A 363 19.38 -7.87 -29.16
CA PRO A 363 19.44 -8.84 -30.28
C PRO A 363 20.65 -9.79 -30.24
N GLU A 364 21.78 -9.33 -29.70
CA GLU A 364 23.00 -10.12 -29.51
C GLU A 364 22.82 -11.28 -28.52
N ASN A 365 21.91 -11.16 -27.55
CA ASN A 365 21.67 -12.15 -26.51
C ASN A 365 20.53 -13.12 -26.89
N THR A 366 19.63 -12.73 -27.79
CA THR A 366 18.44 -13.53 -28.16
C THR A 366 18.78 -14.94 -28.64
N PHE A 367 19.85 -15.09 -29.44
CA PHE A 367 20.29 -16.40 -29.93
C PHE A 367 20.83 -17.27 -28.78
N ALA A 368 21.67 -16.68 -27.93
CA ALA A 368 22.27 -17.40 -26.81
C ALA A 368 21.21 -17.86 -25.80
N ILE A 369 20.24 -17.01 -25.46
CA ILE A 369 19.11 -17.36 -24.58
C ILE A 369 18.33 -18.58 -25.12
N ARG A 370 18.18 -18.69 -26.45
CA ARG A 370 17.40 -19.78 -27.06
C ARG A 370 18.15 -21.10 -27.13
N PHE A 371 19.44 -21.06 -27.45
CA PHE A 371 20.18 -22.27 -27.86
C PHE A 371 21.28 -22.69 -26.89
N GLN A 372 21.73 -21.81 -25.99
CA GLN A 372 22.70 -22.21 -24.99
C GLN A 372 22.04 -23.00 -23.85
N PRO A 373 22.73 -24.06 -23.36
CA PRO A 373 22.27 -24.80 -22.21
C PRO A 373 22.44 -23.96 -20.94
N PHE A 374 21.65 -24.32 -19.93
CA PHE A 374 21.82 -23.80 -18.59
C PHE A 374 23.02 -24.44 -17.90
N GLU A 375 23.81 -23.61 -17.22
CA GLU A 375 24.86 -24.01 -16.28
C GLU A 375 24.39 -23.84 -14.84
N ASP A 376 24.73 -24.78 -13.97
CA ASP A 376 24.43 -24.68 -12.55
C ASP A 376 25.46 -23.80 -11.85
N GLN A 377 24.99 -22.85 -11.03
CA GLN A 377 25.82 -21.93 -10.28
C GLN A 377 25.16 -21.60 -8.93
N ILE A 378 25.97 -21.43 -7.89
CA ILE A 378 25.49 -20.93 -6.60
C ILE A 378 25.60 -19.40 -6.60
N ILE A 379 24.47 -18.71 -6.48
CA ILE A 379 24.40 -17.24 -6.44
C ILE A 379 23.70 -16.83 -5.14
N ASN A 380 24.41 -16.11 -4.27
CA ASN A 380 23.96 -15.71 -2.93
C ASN A 380 23.33 -16.87 -2.12
N ASN A 381 24.04 -18.00 -2.07
CA ASN A 381 23.65 -19.21 -1.35
C ASN A 381 22.34 -19.85 -1.85
N LEU A 382 21.96 -19.60 -3.11
CA LEU A 382 20.86 -20.26 -3.79
C LEU A 382 21.34 -20.99 -5.04
N ASP A 383 20.83 -22.21 -5.23
CA ASP A 383 21.04 -22.97 -6.46
C ASP A 383 20.34 -22.23 -7.60
N THR A 384 21.13 -21.78 -8.55
CA THR A 384 20.72 -20.92 -9.64
C THR A 384 21.18 -21.54 -10.94
N ARG A 385 20.34 -21.49 -11.97
CA ARG A 385 20.74 -21.91 -13.30
C ARG A 385 20.89 -20.68 -14.18
N VAL A 386 22.04 -20.56 -14.85
CA VAL A 386 22.41 -19.39 -15.65
C VAL A 386 22.64 -19.78 -17.12
N ILE A 387 22.34 -18.86 -18.02
CA ILE A 387 22.82 -18.86 -19.40
C ILE A 387 23.88 -17.77 -19.50
N LYS A 388 25.03 -18.12 -20.08
CA LYS A 388 26.12 -17.18 -20.34
C LYS A 388 26.23 -16.84 -21.83
N ASN A 389 26.81 -15.71 -22.17
CA ASN A 389 27.22 -15.43 -23.54
C ASN A 389 28.64 -15.98 -23.82
N SER A 390 29.15 -15.76 -25.03
CA SER A 390 30.51 -16.17 -25.41
C SER A 390 31.62 -15.45 -24.65
N ALA A 391 31.31 -14.31 -24.01
CA ALA A 391 32.23 -13.60 -23.12
C ALA A 391 32.18 -14.12 -21.67
N GLY A 392 31.30 -15.09 -21.37
CA GLY A 392 31.11 -15.64 -20.02
C GLY A 392 30.20 -14.80 -19.12
N GLU A 393 29.56 -13.77 -19.66
CA GLU A 393 28.63 -12.91 -18.92
C GLU A 393 27.27 -13.59 -18.79
N VAL A 394 26.63 -13.48 -17.63
CA VAL A 394 25.27 -14.00 -17.41
C VAL A 394 24.28 -13.12 -18.16
N ILE A 395 23.49 -13.71 -19.05
CA ILE A 395 22.48 -13.00 -19.87
C ILE A 395 21.05 -13.39 -19.52
N ALA A 396 20.88 -14.50 -18.82
CA ALA A 396 19.62 -14.94 -18.24
C ALA A 396 19.89 -15.91 -17.11
N LEU A 397 19.03 -15.91 -16.10
CA LEU A 397 19.09 -16.85 -14.99
C LEU A 397 17.70 -17.11 -14.43
N TYR A 398 17.56 -18.24 -13.75
CA TYR A 398 16.43 -18.48 -12.87
C TYR A 398 16.85 -19.18 -11.57
N ALA A 399 16.08 -18.91 -10.52
CA ALA A 399 16.22 -19.59 -9.24
C ALA A 399 14.90 -19.61 -8.47
N PHE A 400 14.78 -20.55 -7.54
CA PHE A 400 13.68 -20.61 -6.58
C PHE A 400 14.10 -19.91 -5.28
N LEU A 401 13.38 -18.85 -4.88
CA LEU A 401 13.59 -18.21 -3.57
C LEU A 401 13.03 -19.07 -2.43
N ASP A 402 12.00 -19.86 -2.74
CA ASP A 402 11.52 -20.99 -1.94
C ASP A 402 10.78 -21.97 -2.86
N ARG A 403 10.11 -22.98 -2.27
CA ARG A 403 9.37 -24.00 -3.05
C ARG A 403 8.20 -23.44 -3.88
N LYS A 404 7.80 -22.19 -3.69
CA LYS A 404 6.66 -21.57 -4.38
C LYS A 404 7.06 -20.40 -5.26
N THR A 405 8.13 -19.68 -4.93
CA THR A 405 8.51 -18.44 -5.64
C THR A 405 9.66 -18.71 -6.61
N LEU A 406 9.36 -18.63 -7.90
CA LEU A 406 10.30 -18.77 -9.01
C LEU A 406 10.62 -17.40 -9.60
N VAL A 407 11.90 -17.08 -9.75
CA VAL A 407 12.38 -15.83 -10.33
C VAL A 407 13.15 -16.11 -11.60
N PHE A 408 12.84 -15.36 -12.66
CA PHE A 408 13.65 -15.23 -13.87
C PHE A 408 14.17 -13.80 -13.96
N THR A 409 15.43 -13.63 -14.35
CA THR A 409 15.99 -12.31 -14.66
C THR A 409 17.18 -12.39 -15.60
N GLU A 410 17.66 -11.26 -16.09
CA GLU A 410 18.79 -11.14 -17.01
C GLU A 410 20.12 -10.84 -16.31
N SER A 411 20.12 -10.44 -15.03
CA SER A 411 21.35 -10.11 -14.29
C SER A 411 21.38 -10.65 -12.85
N PRO A 412 22.58 -11.03 -12.34
CA PRO A 412 22.78 -11.37 -10.94
C PRO A 412 22.39 -10.23 -9.97
N GLU A 413 22.63 -8.98 -10.35
CA GLU A 413 22.34 -7.79 -9.54
C GLU A 413 20.83 -7.62 -9.33
N ALA A 414 20.03 -7.82 -10.39
CA ALA A 414 18.57 -7.84 -10.30
C ALA A 414 18.09 -8.98 -9.39
N PHE A 415 18.70 -10.15 -9.49
CA PHE A 415 18.38 -11.28 -8.62
C PHE A 415 18.64 -10.95 -7.15
N PHE A 416 19.79 -10.35 -6.82
CA PHE A 416 20.11 -9.93 -5.45
C PHE A 416 19.11 -8.92 -4.90
N LYS A 417 18.70 -7.95 -5.73
CA LYS A 417 17.68 -6.96 -5.32
C LYS A 417 16.36 -7.65 -4.98
N VAL A 418 15.90 -8.57 -5.84
CA VAL A 418 14.65 -9.31 -5.65
C VAL A 418 14.71 -10.19 -4.41
N GLN A 419 15.79 -10.96 -4.22
CA GLN A 419 15.99 -11.79 -3.03
C GLN A 419 15.97 -10.95 -1.75
N SER A 420 16.72 -9.84 -1.72
CA SER A 420 16.76 -8.94 -0.56
C SER A 420 15.37 -8.37 -0.23
N ALA A 421 14.62 -7.97 -1.25
CA ALA A 421 13.27 -7.43 -1.06
C ALA A 421 12.27 -8.50 -0.60
N TYR A 422 12.44 -9.74 -1.04
CA TYR A 422 11.64 -10.88 -0.64
C TYR A 422 11.87 -11.26 0.84
N GLU A 423 13.13 -11.29 1.28
CA GLU A 423 13.51 -11.55 2.67
C GLU A 423 12.95 -10.48 3.62
N ARG A 424 13.01 -9.18 3.23
CA ARG A 424 12.39 -8.08 3.99
C ARG A 424 10.87 -8.25 4.11
N GLY A 425 10.21 -8.71 3.05
CA GLY A 425 8.77 -9.01 3.06
C GLY A 425 8.41 -10.10 4.07
N LYS A 426 9.19 -11.20 4.09
CA LYS A 426 9.00 -12.30 5.06
C LYS A 426 9.20 -11.85 6.51
N ALA A 427 10.22 -11.04 6.79
CA ALA A 427 10.49 -10.51 8.12
C ALA A 427 9.32 -9.65 8.64
N THR A 428 8.70 -8.86 7.77
CA THR A 428 7.59 -7.98 8.14
C THR A 428 6.29 -8.75 8.40
N ALA A 429 6.05 -9.87 7.69
CA ALA A 429 4.86 -10.70 7.87
C ALA A 429 4.85 -11.53 9.17
N THR A 430 6.00 -11.65 9.85
CA THR A 430 6.15 -12.44 11.08
C THR A 430 5.96 -11.60 12.35
N GLN A 431 5.96 -10.26 12.22
CA GLN A 431 5.67 -9.30 13.30
C GLN A 431 4.17 -8.99 13.34
#